data_AF-A0A1T2Y287-F1
#
_entry.id   AF-A0A1T2Y287-F1
#
_cell.length_a   1.000
_cell.length_b   1.000
_cell.length_c   1.000
_cell.angle_alpha   90.00
_cell.angle_beta   90.00
_cell.angle_gamma   90.00
#
_symmetry.space_group_name_H-M   'P 1'
#
loop_
_entity.id
_entity.type
_entity.pdbx_description
1 polymer ?
#
loop_
_entity_poly.entity_id
_entity_poly.type
_entity_poly.pdbx_seq_one_letter_code
_entity_poly.pdbx_strand_id
1 'polypeptide(L)'
;MSCLYKLISDVDQRLIDVLFDDLAISVSAPIRLPMPHLPELRSLAEKWLNQIGEMAGLDNIVALSSMSRRTLTRTFKKETGMSVGKWRQLARLMTGIEMLSEGKSVTETAMFLGYDSISSFVTLCKRLTDMSPKAMAESTLLQK
;
A
#
# COMPACT_ATOMS: atom_id res chain seq x y z
N MET A 1 14.29 -29.51 14.28
CA MET A 1 13.63 -30.55 13.43
C MET A 1 12.90 -31.46 14.40
N SER A 2 11.58 -31.47 14.55
CA SER A 2 10.48 -31.33 13.59
C SER A 2 9.18 -30.91 14.32
N CYS A 3 8.20 -30.43 13.55
CA CYS A 3 6.77 -30.27 13.89
C CYS A 3 6.34 -28.95 14.58
N LEU A 4 6.20 -27.87 13.79
CA LEU A 4 5.67 -26.57 14.26
C LEU A 4 4.37 -26.20 13.53
N TYR A 5 3.39 -27.11 13.55
CA TYR A 5 1.98 -26.77 13.35
C TYR A 5 1.09 -27.82 13.99
N LYS A 6 1.02 -27.85 15.32
CA LYS A 6 -0.03 -28.60 15.99
C LYS A 6 -0.47 -27.90 17.27
N LEU A 7 -1.73 -27.49 17.24
CA LEU A 7 -2.61 -27.11 18.34
C LEU A 7 -2.22 -25.83 19.08
N ILE A 8 -2.50 -24.70 18.42
CA ILE A 8 -2.79 -23.44 19.11
C ILE A 8 -3.90 -23.75 20.13
N SER A 9 -3.65 -23.48 21.42
CA SER A 9 -4.62 -23.78 22.48
C SER A 9 -5.79 -22.79 22.42
N ASP A 10 -6.94 -23.13 23.02
CA ASP A 10 -8.11 -22.24 23.09
C ASP A 10 -7.75 -20.87 23.74
N VAL A 11 -6.75 -20.86 24.62
CA VAL A 11 -6.20 -19.64 25.24
C VAL A 11 -5.40 -18.80 24.24
N ASP A 12 -4.60 -19.43 23.40
CA ASP A 12 -3.84 -18.75 22.34
C ASP A 12 -4.77 -18.24 21.23
N GLN A 13 -5.87 -18.96 20.95
CA GLN A 13 -6.87 -18.55 19.98
C GLN A 13 -7.62 -17.30 20.46
N ARG A 14 -7.99 -17.24 21.75
CA ARG A 14 -8.58 -16.03 22.36
C ARG A 14 -7.60 -14.86 22.41
N LEU A 15 -6.31 -15.12 22.61
CA LEU A 15 -5.29 -14.08 22.53
C LEU A 15 -5.12 -13.55 21.10
N ILE A 16 -5.20 -14.43 20.09
CA ILE A 16 -5.22 -14.07 18.67
C ILE A 16 -6.46 -13.25 18.34
N ASP A 17 -7.63 -13.65 18.83
CA ASP A 17 -8.89 -12.94 18.58
C ASP A 17 -8.90 -11.56 19.26
N VAL A 18 -8.38 -11.43 20.48
CA VAL A 18 -8.19 -10.11 21.14
C VAL A 18 -7.20 -9.22 20.38
N LEU A 19 -6.11 -9.79 19.84
CA LEU A 19 -5.18 -9.06 18.96
C LEU A 19 -5.84 -8.64 17.63
N PHE A 20 -6.74 -9.46 17.09
CA PHE A 20 -7.50 -9.13 15.88
C PHE A 20 -8.60 -8.10 16.15
N ASP A 21 -9.21 -8.10 17.34
CA ASP A 21 -10.17 -7.09 17.77
C ASP A 21 -9.48 -5.73 18.03
N ASP A 22 -8.28 -5.72 18.62
CA ASP A 22 -7.45 -4.51 18.72
C ASP A 22 -7.03 -3.98 17.32
N LEU A 23 -6.77 -4.87 16.36
CA LEU A 23 -6.50 -4.52 14.95
C LEU A 23 -7.75 -4.01 14.22
N ALA A 24 -8.93 -4.55 14.52
CA ALA A 24 -10.20 -4.14 13.92
C ALA A 24 -10.69 -2.80 14.48
N ILE A 25 -10.26 -2.42 15.69
CA ILE A 25 -10.63 -1.18 16.38
C ILE A 25 -9.52 -0.12 16.31
N SER A 26 -8.39 -0.37 15.63
CA SER A 26 -7.36 0.64 15.38
C SER A 26 -7.82 1.69 14.36
N VAL A 27 -8.68 2.58 14.83
CA VAL A 27 -8.87 3.96 14.41
C VAL A 27 -7.56 4.55 13.89
N SER A 28 -7.55 4.84 12.59
CA SER A 28 -6.78 5.92 11.97
C SER A 28 -5.30 6.06 12.37
N ALA A 29 -4.54 4.96 12.38
CA ALA A 29 -3.09 5.09 12.32
C ALA A 29 -2.71 5.66 10.93
N PRO A 30 -1.81 6.67 10.84
CA PRO A 30 -1.41 7.22 9.57
C PRO A 30 -0.85 6.09 8.71
N ILE A 31 -1.44 5.87 7.54
CA ILE A 31 -0.95 4.88 6.58
C ILE A 31 0.47 5.31 6.22
N ARG A 32 1.48 4.61 6.75
CA ARG A 32 2.89 4.84 6.39
C ARG A 32 3.28 3.82 5.34
N LEU A 33 3.82 4.31 4.22
CA LEU A 33 4.37 3.46 3.18
C LEU A 33 5.73 2.91 3.63
N PRO A 34 5.88 1.61 3.90
CA PRO A 34 7.16 1.06 4.32
C PRO A 34 8.14 1.08 3.15
N MET A 35 9.25 1.77 3.32
CA MET A 35 10.32 1.82 2.32
C MET A 35 11.26 0.63 2.51
N PRO A 36 11.67 -0.06 1.44
CA PRO A 36 12.73 -1.07 1.53
C PRO A 36 14.05 -0.44 2.00
N HIS A 37 14.86 -1.23 2.70
CA HIS A 37 16.12 -0.79 3.27
C HIS A 37 17.30 -0.99 2.31
N LEU A 38 17.21 -2.00 1.43
CA LEU A 38 18.25 -2.24 0.43
C LEU A 38 18.33 -1.08 -0.56
N PRO A 39 19.53 -0.53 -0.84
CA PRO A 39 19.70 0.63 -1.71
C PRO A 39 19.09 0.46 -3.10
N GLU A 40 19.25 -0.70 -3.73
CA GLU A 40 18.68 -1.00 -5.05
C GLU A 40 17.14 -0.97 -5.03
N LEU A 41 16.52 -1.59 -4.02
CA LEU A 41 15.06 -1.63 -3.88
C LEU A 41 14.50 -0.28 -3.44
N ARG A 42 15.26 0.49 -2.65
CA ARG A 42 14.90 1.84 -2.22
C ARG A 42 14.91 2.82 -3.38
N SER A 43 15.96 2.81 -4.20
CA SER A 43 16.02 3.62 -5.42
C SER A 43 14.87 3.28 -6.36
N LEU A 44 14.53 1.99 -6.47
CA LEU A 44 13.38 1.55 -7.24
C LEU A 44 12.04 2.07 -6.67
N ALA A 45 11.86 1.99 -5.35
CA ALA A 45 10.68 2.51 -4.67
C ALA A 45 10.53 4.03 -4.82
N GLU A 46 11.63 4.78 -4.71
CA GLU A 46 11.67 6.22 -4.95
C GLU A 46 11.32 6.57 -6.41
N LYS A 47 11.85 5.82 -7.38
CA LYS A 47 11.45 5.99 -8.80
C LYS A 47 9.96 5.79 -9.00
N TRP A 48 9.35 4.80 -8.33
CA TRP A 48 7.89 4.62 -8.40
C TRP A 48 7.12 5.79 -7.82
N LEU A 49 7.59 6.38 -6.72
CA LEU A 49 6.96 7.56 -6.12
C LEU A 49 7.08 8.80 -7.02
N ASN A 50 8.15 8.89 -7.80
CA ASN A 50 8.32 9.96 -8.78
C ASN A 50 7.49 9.74 -10.07
N GLN A 51 7.09 8.50 -10.37
CA GLN A 51 6.35 8.12 -11.58
C GLN A 51 5.07 7.33 -11.26
N ILE A 52 4.27 7.81 -10.30
CA ILE A 52 3.11 7.09 -9.77
C ILE A 52 2.03 6.79 -10.83
N GLY A 53 1.86 7.74 -11.77
CA GLY A 53 0.93 7.63 -12.89
C GLY A 53 1.40 6.68 -14.00
N GLU A 54 2.69 6.38 -14.08
CA GLU A 54 3.18 5.46 -15.10
C GLU A 54 2.85 4.01 -14.71
N MET A 55 2.16 3.32 -15.61
CA MET A 55 1.92 1.88 -15.54
C MET A 55 3.18 1.08 -15.88
N ALA A 56 4.34 1.42 -15.32
CA ALA A 56 5.52 0.58 -15.45
C ALA A 56 5.17 -0.82 -14.92
N GLY A 57 5.06 -1.79 -15.83
CA GLY A 57 4.81 -3.18 -15.48
C GLY A 57 5.99 -3.72 -14.68
N LEU A 58 5.74 -4.72 -13.82
CA LEU A 58 6.79 -5.37 -13.02
C LEU A 58 7.96 -5.87 -13.90
N ASP A 59 7.72 -6.18 -15.17
CA ASP A 59 8.77 -6.55 -16.14
C ASP A 59 9.76 -5.42 -16.47
N ASN A 60 9.27 -4.21 -16.74
CA ASN A 60 10.14 -3.04 -17.00
C ASN A 60 11.05 -2.77 -15.80
N ILE A 61 10.54 -3.02 -14.60
CA ILE A 61 11.27 -2.85 -13.36
C ILE A 61 12.35 -3.90 -13.17
N VAL A 62 12.04 -5.16 -13.46
CA VAL A 62 13.00 -6.26 -13.37
C VAL A 62 14.16 -5.99 -14.34
N ALA A 63 13.87 -5.45 -15.53
CA ALA A 63 14.87 -5.06 -16.51
C ALA A 63 15.79 -3.91 -16.04
N LEU A 64 15.31 -3.03 -15.14
CA LEU A 64 16.08 -1.96 -14.53
C LEU A 64 16.85 -2.39 -13.27
N SER A 65 16.69 -3.64 -12.84
CA SER A 65 17.33 -4.20 -11.65
C SER A 65 18.35 -5.26 -12.02
N SER A 66 19.37 -5.43 -11.18
CA SER A 66 20.31 -6.56 -11.22
C SER A 66 19.67 -7.89 -10.80
N MET A 67 18.39 -7.89 -10.40
CA MET A 67 17.70 -9.02 -9.80
C MET A 67 16.72 -9.70 -10.75
N SER A 68 16.63 -11.03 -10.69
CA SER A 68 15.51 -11.74 -11.30
C SER A 68 14.18 -11.38 -10.62
N ARG A 69 13.07 -11.43 -11.36
CA ARG A 69 11.70 -11.20 -10.87
C ARG A 69 11.39 -11.92 -9.55
N ARG A 70 11.79 -13.19 -9.44
CA ARG A 70 11.57 -14.01 -8.24
C ARG A 70 12.33 -13.49 -7.03
N THR A 71 13.55 -13.01 -7.25
CA THR A 71 14.41 -12.48 -6.18
C THR A 71 13.91 -11.11 -5.75
N LEU A 72 13.62 -10.23 -6.71
CA LEU A 72 13.07 -8.89 -6.44
C LEU A 72 11.78 -8.97 -5.62
N THR A 73 10.78 -9.75 -6.06
CA THR A 73 9.49 -9.82 -5.36
C THR A 73 9.60 -10.42 -3.96
N ARG A 74 10.44 -11.46 -3.79
CA ARG A 74 10.67 -12.08 -2.48
C ARG A 74 11.40 -11.14 -1.53
N THR A 75 12.48 -10.51 -1.98
CA THR A 75 13.27 -9.58 -1.15
C THR A 75 12.44 -8.35 -0.81
N PHE A 76 11.73 -7.77 -1.78
CA PHE A 76 10.85 -6.63 -1.53
C PHE A 76 9.77 -6.95 -0.48
N LYS A 77 9.13 -8.12 -0.57
CA LYS A 77 8.17 -8.56 0.44
C LYS A 77 8.80 -8.79 1.81
N LYS A 78 10.04 -9.30 1.85
CA LYS A 78 10.78 -9.50 3.10
C LYS A 78 11.09 -8.16 3.79
N GLU A 79 11.42 -7.12 3.03
CA GLU A 79 11.76 -5.81 3.60
C GLU A 79 10.54 -4.96 3.95
N THR A 80 9.51 -4.96 3.10
CA THR A 80 8.34 -4.08 3.25
C THR A 80 7.13 -4.76 3.90
N GLY A 81 7.20 -6.07 4.11
CA GLY A 81 6.08 -6.88 4.61
C GLY A 81 4.96 -7.13 3.59
N MET A 82 5.07 -6.63 2.35
CA MET A 82 3.98 -6.71 1.36
C MET A 82 4.46 -6.96 -0.06
N SER A 83 3.55 -7.41 -0.93
CA SER A 83 3.88 -7.56 -2.35
C SER A 83 4.09 -6.19 -3.00
N VAL A 84 4.90 -6.16 -4.06
CA VAL A 84 5.12 -4.95 -4.88
C VAL A 84 3.79 -4.34 -5.35
N GLY A 85 2.83 -5.17 -5.76
CA GLY A 85 1.51 -4.71 -6.19
C GLY A 85 0.73 -4.01 -5.07
N LYS A 86 0.70 -4.60 -3.86
CA LYS A 86 0.04 -3.98 -2.70
C LYS A 86 0.73 -2.68 -2.29
N TRP A 87 2.06 -2.67 -2.30
CA TRP A 87 2.85 -1.47 -2.02
C TRP A 87 2.54 -0.33 -2.98
N ARG A 88 2.49 -0.61 -4.30
CA ARG A 88 2.16 0.41 -5.32
C ARG A 88 0.73 0.94 -5.17
N GLN A 89 -0.21 0.07 -4.79
CA GLN A 89 -1.59 0.48 -4.53
C GLN A 89 -1.69 1.41 -3.32
N LEU A 90 -0.96 1.12 -2.24
CA LEU A 90 -0.89 2.00 -1.07
C LEU A 90 -0.19 3.33 -1.40
N ALA A 91 0.90 3.30 -2.17
CA ALA A 91 1.58 4.52 -2.62
C ALA A 91 0.62 5.44 -3.40
N ARG A 92 -0.13 4.89 -4.36
CA ARG A 92 -1.16 5.63 -5.12
C ARG A 92 -2.24 6.20 -4.24
N LEU A 93 -2.72 5.42 -3.28
CA LEU A 93 -3.74 5.85 -2.35
C LEU A 93 -3.24 7.06 -1.53
N MET A 94 -2.03 6.98 -0.97
CA MET A 94 -1.45 8.05 -0.16
C MET A 94 -1.28 9.34 -0.98
N THR A 95 -0.73 9.24 -2.19
CA THR A 95 -0.61 10.41 -3.09
C THR A 95 -1.97 10.97 -3.48
N GLY A 96 -2.96 10.09 -3.72
CA GLY A 96 -4.33 10.54 -4.00
C GLY A 96 -4.93 11.31 -2.82
N ILE A 97 -4.73 10.83 -1.60
CA ILE A 97 -5.17 11.51 -0.38
C ILE A 97 -4.50 12.89 -0.25
N GLU A 98 -3.19 12.95 -0.46
CA GLU A 98 -2.42 14.20 -0.42
C GLU A 98 -2.96 15.22 -1.43
N MET A 99 -3.11 14.82 -2.71
CA MET A 99 -3.67 15.69 -3.76
C MET A 99 -5.08 16.19 -3.42
N LEU A 100 -5.94 15.31 -2.91
CA LEU A 100 -7.30 15.71 -2.53
C LEU A 100 -7.29 16.67 -1.33
N SER A 101 -6.37 16.47 -0.38
CA SER A 101 -6.18 17.38 0.77
C SER A 101 -5.64 18.75 0.36
N GLU A 102 -4.90 18.82 -0.75
CA GLU A 102 -4.45 20.07 -1.38
C GLU A 102 -5.56 20.76 -2.20
N GLY A 103 -6.78 20.19 -2.24
CA GLY A 103 -7.93 20.76 -2.94
C GLY A 103 -8.01 20.40 -4.43
N LYS A 104 -7.20 19.44 -4.91
CA LYS A 104 -7.36 18.91 -6.28
C LYS A 104 -8.68 18.17 -6.41
N SER A 105 -9.27 18.22 -7.60
CA SER A 105 -10.49 17.46 -7.86
C SER A 105 -10.23 15.96 -7.92
N VAL A 106 -11.28 15.16 -7.68
CA VAL A 106 -11.21 13.70 -7.81
C VAL A 106 -10.82 13.29 -9.24
N THR A 107 -11.25 14.05 -10.24
CA THR A 107 -10.92 13.83 -11.65
C THR A 107 -9.43 14.03 -11.92
N GLU A 108 -8.88 15.18 -11.52
CA GLU A 108 -7.45 15.47 -11.69
C GLU A 108 -6.58 14.45 -10.96
N THR A 109 -6.99 14.07 -9.75
CA THR A 109 -6.29 13.05 -8.95
C THR A 109 -6.28 11.69 -9.66
N ALA A 110 -7.44 11.23 -10.17
CA ALA A 110 -7.52 9.95 -10.88
C ALA A 110 -6.65 9.93 -12.16
N MET A 111 -6.65 11.02 -12.93
CA MET A 111 -5.83 11.16 -14.12
C MET A 111 -4.34 11.17 -13.79
N PHE A 112 -3.92 11.90 -12.76
CA PHE A 112 -2.52 11.96 -12.32
C PHE A 112 -2.00 10.60 -11.84
N LEU A 113 -2.84 9.82 -11.15
CA LEU A 113 -2.50 8.48 -10.68
C LEU A 113 -2.53 7.41 -11.80
N GLY A 114 -2.84 7.81 -13.04
CA GLY A 114 -2.84 6.92 -14.21
C GLY A 114 -4.05 5.98 -14.27
N TYR A 115 -5.21 6.39 -13.75
CA TYR A 115 -6.46 5.66 -13.90
C TYR A 115 -7.23 6.12 -15.13
N ASP A 116 -7.70 5.16 -15.94
CA ASP A 116 -8.52 5.43 -17.13
C ASP A 116 -9.90 6.02 -16.79
N SER A 117 -10.36 5.88 -15.55
CA SER A 117 -11.63 6.44 -15.10
C SER A 117 -11.63 6.80 -13.61
N ILE A 118 -12.46 7.79 -13.26
CA ILE A 118 -12.75 8.19 -11.86
C ILE A 118 -13.30 7.00 -11.07
N SER A 119 -14.17 6.20 -11.68
CA SER A 119 -14.78 5.02 -11.07
C SER A 119 -13.75 3.97 -10.64
N SER A 120 -12.67 3.79 -11.43
CA SER A 120 -11.56 2.89 -11.09
C SER A 120 -10.83 3.37 -9.83
N PHE A 121 -10.61 4.67 -9.70
CA PHE A 121 -10.01 5.26 -8.52
C PHE A 121 -10.92 5.20 -7.29
N VAL A 122 -12.21 5.51 -7.44
CA VAL A 122 -13.20 5.38 -6.35
C VAL A 122 -13.29 3.94 -5.84
N THR A 123 -13.25 2.95 -6.75
CA THR A 123 -13.26 1.53 -6.38
C THR A 123 -12.00 1.14 -5.61
N LEU A 124 -10.84 1.66 -6.00
CA LEU A 124 -9.60 1.47 -5.26
C LEU A 124 -9.71 2.02 -3.83
N CYS A 125 -10.20 3.25 -3.69
CA CYS A 125 -10.35 3.91 -2.39
C CYS A 125 -11.24 3.08 -1.47
N LYS A 126 -12.45 2.76 -1.93
CA LYS A 126 -13.38 1.91 -1.17
C LYS A 126 -12.75 0.58 -0.78
N ARG A 127 -12.04 -0.10 -1.68
CA ARG A 127 -11.44 -1.41 -1.39
C ARG A 127 -10.30 -1.35 -0.36
N LEU A 128 -9.59 -0.23 -0.25
CA LEU A 128 -8.42 -0.10 0.62
C LEU A 128 -8.71 0.59 1.96
N THR A 129 -9.71 1.45 2.03
CA THR A 129 -10.03 2.26 3.22
C THR A 129 -11.48 2.19 3.66
N ASP A 130 -12.35 1.51 2.90
CA ASP A 130 -13.81 1.54 3.04
C ASP A 130 -14.42 2.95 2.95
N MET A 131 -13.65 3.95 2.50
CA MET A 131 -14.06 5.35 2.41
C MET A 131 -14.15 5.85 0.96
N SER A 132 -14.99 6.87 0.74
CA SER A 132 -15.00 7.61 -0.52
C SER A 132 -13.82 8.59 -0.61
N PRO A 133 -13.34 8.96 -1.82
CA PRO A 133 -12.26 9.94 -1.96
C PRO A 133 -12.47 11.24 -1.18
N LYS A 134 -13.70 11.75 -1.17
CA LYS A 134 -14.06 12.97 -0.42
C LYS A 134 -13.90 12.79 1.09
N ALA A 135 -14.39 11.67 1.63
CA ALA A 135 -14.28 11.36 3.06
C ALA A 135 -12.82 11.16 3.50
N MET A 136 -11.97 10.59 2.64
CA MET A 136 -10.53 10.46 2.92
C MET A 136 -9.80 11.81 2.95
N ALA A 137 -10.20 12.75 2.10
CA ALA A 137 -9.64 14.11 2.09
C ALA A 137 -9.99 14.86 3.39
N GLU A 138 -11.24 14.73 3.83
CA GLU A 138 -11.74 15.35 5.06
C GLU A 138 -11.09 14.76 6.33
N SER A 139 -10.85 13.45 6.38
CA SER A 139 -10.21 12.82 7.56
C SER A 139 -8.74 13.21 7.74
N THR A 140 -8.06 13.59 6.65
CA THR A 140 -6.66 14.03 6.67
C THR A 140 -6.52 15.46 7.22
N LEU A 141 -7.55 16.30 7.05
CA LEU A 141 -7.56 17.69 7.57
C LEU A 141 -7.68 17.76 9.11
N LEU A 142 -8.15 16.70 9.77
CA LEU A 142 -8.29 16.61 11.22
C LEU A 142 -7.00 16.13 11.93
N GLN A 143 -5.93 15.84 11.19
CA GLN A 143 -4.66 15.34 11.73
C GLN A 143 -3.45 16.26 11.49
N LYS A 144 -3.67 17.51 11.05
CA LYS A 144 -2.65 18.58 11.05
C LYS A 144 -2.75 19.38 12.34
#